data_AF-U2PFN5-F1
#
_entry.id   AF-U2PFN5-F1
#
_cell.length_a   1.000
_cell.length_b   1.000
_cell.length_c   1.000
_cell.angle_alpha   90.00
_cell.angle_beta   90.00
_cell.angle_gamma   90.00
#
_symmetry.space_group_name_H-M   'P 1'
#
loop_
_entity.id
_entity.type
_entity.pdbx_description
1 polymer ?
#
loop_
_entity_poly.entity_id
_entity_poly.type
_entity_poly.pdbx_seq_one_letter_code
_entity_poly.pdbx_strand_id
1 'polypeptide(L)'
;MIIENNPKELEAMKKFHQGNRQEGLRLQEEFVAEFRKAYREKDHCPCQKACRYHGNCKECVAIHRAHQEHVPNCMRPILNSKIKVLSELTEHTIANEIEPPHEILRKEFQND
;
A
#
# COMPACT_ATOMS: atom_id res chain seq x y z
N MET A 1 11.91 1.42 8.33
CA MET A 1 10.75 2.12 8.91
C MET A 1 9.49 1.43 8.44
N ILE A 2 8.42 1.44 9.24
CA ILE A 2 7.14 0.89 8.85
C ILE A 2 6.38 1.94 8.02
N ILE A 3 5.85 1.57 6.86
CA ILE A 3 5.05 2.46 6.00
C ILE A 3 3.58 2.33 6.38
N GLU A 4 3.07 1.10 6.41
CA GLU A 4 1.68 0.77 6.71
C GLU A 4 1.36 1.08 8.18
N ASN A 5 0.27 1.81 8.44
CA ASN A 5 -0.14 2.21 9.79
C ASN A 5 0.97 2.97 10.55
N ASN A 6 1.79 3.76 9.85
CA ASN A 6 2.83 4.55 10.50
C ASN A 6 2.21 5.49 11.57
N PRO A 7 2.65 5.43 12.84
CA PRO A 7 2.08 6.23 13.92
C PRO A 7 2.08 7.73 13.67
N LYS A 8 3.08 8.24 12.91
CA LYS A 8 3.22 9.66 12.60
C LYS A 8 2.15 10.13 11.61
N GLU A 9 1.89 9.37 10.56
CA GLU A 9 0.81 9.67 9.60
C GLU A 9 -0.56 9.52 10.25
N LEU A 10 -0.75 8.55 11.15
CA LEU A 10 -1.99 8.42 11.92
C LEU A 10 -2.20 9.65 12.83
N GLU A 11 -1.15 10.15 13.47
CA GLU A 11 -1.23 11.38 14.26
C GLU A 11 -1.46 12.62 13.38
N ALA A 12 -0.83 12.70 12.20
CA ALA A 12 -1.05 13.77 11.23
C ALA A 12 -2.54 13.86 10.83
N MET A 13 -3.17 12.71 10.56
CA MET A 13 -4.61 12.65 10.27
C MET A 13 -5.48 13.12 11.44
N LYS A 14 -5.12 12.79 12.69
CA LYS A 14 -5.83 13.34 13.87
C LYS A 14 -5.73 14.86 13.92
N LYS A 15 -4.56 15.43 13.63
CA LYS A 15 -4.36 16.90 13.60
C LYS A 15 -5.20 17.56 12.51
N PHE A 16 -5.28 16.96 11.32
CA PHE A 16 -6.16 17.45 10.26
C PHE A 16 -7.64 17.43 10.66
N HIS A 17 -8.12 16.34 11.27
CA HIS A 17 -9.50 16.26 11.75
C HIS A 17 -9.82 17.27 12.87
N GLN A 18 -8.81 17.69 13.63
CA GLN A 18 -8.92 18.75 14.64
C GLN A 18 -8.81 20.17 14.05
N GLY A 19 -8.62 20.31 12.73
CA GLY A 19 -8.41 21.61 12.06
C GLY A 19 -6.99 22.17 12.18
N ASN A 20 -6.08 21.47 12.87
CA ASN A 20 -4.68 21.89 13.00
C ASN A 20 -3.85 21.46 11.77
N ARG A 21 -4.07 22.18 10.66
CA ARG A 21 -3.42 21.89 9.37
C ARG A 21 -1.90 22.04 9.40
N GLN A 22 -1.38 23.01 10.16
CA GLN A 22 0.07 23.26 10.23
C GLN A 22 0.80 22.08 10.86
N GLU A 23 0.30 21.58 12.00
CA GLU A 23 0.91 20.43 12.67
C GLU A 23 0.75 19.14 11.87
N GLY A 24 -0.40 18.94 11.21
CA GLY A 24 -0.60 17.82 10.30
C GLY A 24 0.44 17.80 9.18
N LEU A 25 0.67 18.94 8.53
CA LEU A 25 1.69 19.07 7.46
C LEU A 25 3.10 18.81 7.99
N ARG A 26 3.46 19.35 9.16
CA ARG A 26 4.77 19.10 9.79
C ARG A 26 5.04 17.61 9.98
N LEU A 27 4.06 16.87 10.51
CA LEU A 27 4.17 15.42 10.72
C LEU A 27 4.31 14.65 9.40
N GLN A 28 3.58 15.04 8.36
CA GLN A 28 3.70 14.43 7.02
C GLN A 28 5.07 14.68 6.40
N GLU A 29 5.58 15.91 6.47
CA GLU A 29 6.91 16.25 5.95
C GLU A 29 8.01 15.45 6.66
N GLU A 30 7.90 15.28 7.98
CA GLU A 30 8.81 14.43 8.76
C GLU A 30 8.75 12.96 8.35
N PHE A 31 7.55 12.41 8.13
CA PHE A 31 7.40 11.04 7.63
C PHE A 31 8.04 10.89 6.24
N VAL A 32 7.78 11.83 5.33
CA VAL A 32 8.34 11.81 3.97
C VAL A 32 9.87 11.94 4.00
N ALA A 33 10.43 12.78 4.88
CA ALA A 33 11.87 12.92 5.05
C ALA A 33 12.52 11.61 5.56
N GLU A 34 11.91 10.97 6.55
CA GLU A 34 12.35 9.66 7.05
C GLU A 34 12.24 8.58 5.98
N PHE A 35 11.16 8.57 5.20
CA PHE A 35 10.96 7.65 4.08
C PHE A 35 12.06 7.79 3.04
N ARG A 36 12.33 9.01 2.59
CA ARG A 36 13.42 9.30 1.63
C ARG A 36 14.79 8.89 2.17
N LYS A 37 15.03 9.04 3.48
CA LYS A 37 16.28 8.61 4.11
C LYS A 37 16.38 7.09 4.21
N ALA A 38 15.32 6.42 4.66
CA ALA A 38 15.30 4.98 4.90
C ALA A 38 15.39 4.17 3.61
N TYR A 39 14.80 4.66 2.52
CA TYR A 39 14.72 3.96 1.23
C TYR A 39 15.53 4.64 0.13
N ARG A 40 16.60 5.35 0.50
CA ARG A 40 17.51 5.99 -0.46
C ARG A 40 18.21 4.98 -1.37
N GLU A 41 18.67 3.87 -0.78
CA GLU A 41 19.52 2.87 -1.44
C GLU A 41 18.87 1.48 -1.49
N LYS A 42 17.60 1.38 -1.09
CA LYS A 42 16.87 0.11 -1.09
C LYS A 42 15.42 0.31 -1.50
N ASP A 43 14.87 -0.73 -2.13
CA ASP A 43 13.49 -0.77 -2.54
C ASP A 43 12.54 -0.83 -1.33
N HIS A 44 11.40 -0.18 -1.45
CA HIS A 44 10.31 -0.17 -0.48
C HIS A 44 9.06 -0.92 -1.00
N CYS A 45 9.09 -1.38 -2.25
CA CYS A 45 7.95 -2.03 -2.86
C CYS A 45 7.74 -3.43 -2.27
N PRO A 46 6.54 -3.73 -1.70
CA PRO A 46 6.23 -5.06 -1.17
C PRO A 46 5.80 -6.04 -2.28
N CYS A 47 5.83 -5.64 -3.55
CA CYS A 47 5.31 -6.45 -4.64
C CYS A 47 6.24 -7.63 -4.96
N GLN A 48 5.71 -8.87 -4.94
CA GLN A 48 6.47 -10.08 -5.26
C GLN A 48 6.47 -10.40 -6.77
N LYS A 49 5.65 -9.72 -7.58
CA LYS A 49 5.53 -9.96 -9.02
C LYS A 49 6.84 -9.64 -9.76
N ALA A 50 7.10 -10.36 -10.84
CA ALA A 50 8.19 -10.05 -11.76
C ALA A 50 7.91 -8.76 -12.55
N CYS A 51 8.16 -7.60 -11.94
CA CYS A 51 7.92 -6.26 -12.48
C CYS A 51 9.23 -5.46 -12.58
N ARG A 52 9.37 -4.62 -13.61
CA ARG A 52 10.54 -3.73 -13.79
C ARG A 52 10.41 -2.37 -13.09
N TYR A 53 9.24 -2.07 -12.53
CA TYR A 53 8.90 -0.75 -11.96
C TYR A 53 8.85 -0.75 -10.43
N HIS A 54 9.43 -1.77 -9.79
CA HIS A 54 9.54 -1.82 -8.33
C HIS A 54 10.24 -0.58 -7.79
N GLY A 55 9.75 -0.06 -6.68
CA GLY A 55 10.25 1.16 -6.03
C GLY A 55 9.92 2.47 -6.75
N ASN A 56 9.37 2.43 -7.98
CA ASN A 56 8.96 3.61 -8.72
C ASN A 56 7.45 3.84 -8.62
N CYS A 57 7.00 4.43 -7.51
CA CYS A 57 5.57 4.66 -7.23
C CYS A 57 4.85 5.43 -8.35
N LYS A 58 5.49 6.43 -8.96
CA LYS A 58 4.86 7.28 -9.97
C LYS A 58 4.51 6.48 -11.23
N GLU A 59 5.46 5.72 -11.74
CA GLU A 59 5.25 4.88 -12.94
C GLU A 59 4.34 3.68 -12.62
N CYS A 60 4.54 3.03 -11.48
CA CYS A 60 3.69 1.92 -11.03
C CYS A 60 2.21 2.33 -10.97
N VAL A 61 1.90 3.47 -10.33
CA VAL A 61 0.54 3.98 -10.25
C VAL A 61 0.01 4.39 -11.63
N ALA A 62 0.82 5.02 -12.48
CA ALA A 62 0.39 5.39 -13.83
C ALA A 62 -0.01 4.18 -14.68
N ILE A 63 0.79 3.10 -14.63
CA ILE A 63 0.52 1.85 -15.35
C ILE A 63 -0.78 1.21 -14.87
N HIS A 64 -0.94 1.02 -13.55
CA HIS A 64 -2.15 0.42 -12.98
C HIS A 64 -3.42 1.25 -13.24
N ARG A 65 -3.29 2.58 -13.25
CA ARG A 65 -4.40 3.47 -13.65
C ARG A 65 -4.74 3.35 -15.14
N ALA A 66 -3.76 3.09 -16.00
CA ALA A 66 -3.96 3.00 -17.44
C ALA A 66 -4.69 1.71 -17.83
N HIS A 67 -4.27 0.56 -17.28
CA HIS A 67 -4.89 -0.72 -17.64
C HIS A 67 -6.14 -1.06 -16.83
N GLN A 68 -6.37 -0.44 -15.67
CA GLN A 68 -7.56 -0.59 -14.81
C GLN A 68 -7.92 -2.01 -14.34
N GLU A 69 -7.15 -3.01 -14.72
CA GLU A 69 -7.37 -4.42 -14.34
C GLU A 69 -7.27 -4.62 -12.83
N HIS A 70 -6.28 -4.01 -12.18
CA HIS A 70 -6.07 -4.14 -10.73
C HIS A 70 -5.20 -3.01 -10.16
N VAL A 71 -5.21 -2.89 -8.83
CA VAL A 71 -4.40 -1.92 -8.08
C VAL A 71 -2.96 -2.42 -7.84
N PRO A 72 -2.01 -1.51 -7.55
CA PRO A 72 -0.69 -1.90 -7.07
C PRO A 72 -0.72 -2.75 -5.80
N ASN A 73 0.21 -3.70 -5.64
CA ASN A 73 0.27 -4.58 -4.45
C ASN A 73 0.38 -3.79 -3.13
N CYS A 74 1.07 -2.65 -3.10
CA CYS A 74 1.18 -1.81 -1.90
C CYS A 74 -0.15 -1.20 -1.45
N MET A 75 -1.16 -1.12 -2.32
CA MET A 75 -2.49 -0.61 -1.97
C MET A 75 -3.46 -1.74 -1.55
N ARG A 76 -3.16 -3.00 -1.88
CA ARG A 76 -4.01 -4.15 -1.55
C ARG A 76 -4.30 -4.27 -0.04
N PRO A 77 -3.34 -4.12 0.89
CA PRO A 77 -3.65 -4.21 2.33
C PRO A 77 -4.72 -3.22 2.81
N ILE A 78 -4.68 -1.99 2.30
CA ILE A 78 -5.65 -0.94 2.65
C ILE A 78 -7.03 -1.33 2.15
N LEU A 79 -7.14 -1.75 0.88
CA LEU A 79 -8.41 -2.15 0.29
C LEU A 79 -8.95 -3.43 0.92
N ASN A 80 -8.11 -4.43 1.14
CA ASN A 80 -8.49 -5.67 1.80
C ASN A 80 -9.00 -5.42 3.22
N SER A 81 -8.43 -4.47 3.97
CA SER A 81 -8.96 -4.07 5.27
C SER A 81 -10.39 -3.53 5.17
N LYS A 82 -10.72 -2.75 4.13
CA LYS A 82 -12.08 -2.24 3.90
C LYS A 82 -13.04 -3.31 3.39
N ILE A 83 -12.59 -4.13 2.44
CA ILE A 83 -13.36 -5.25 1.90
C ILE A 83 -13.67 -6.26 3.02
N LYS A 84 -12.73 -6.51 3.93
CA LYS A 84 -12.94 -7.40 5.08
C LYS A 84 -14.13 -6.94 5.92
N VAL A 85 -14.18 -5.66 6.28
CA VAL A 85 -15.31 -5.08 7.02
C VAL A 85 -16.62 -5.26 6.25
N LEU A 86 -16.62 -5.03 4.93
CA LEU A 86 -17.83 -5.23 4.12
C LEU A 86 -18.28 -6.71 4.09
N SER A 87 -17.33 -7.63 3.97
CA SER A 87 -17.62 -9.07 3.89
C SER A 87 -18.16 -9.66 5.21
N GLU A 88 -18.05 -8.95 6.34
CA GLU A 88 -18.67 -9.36 7.61
C GLU A 88 -20.19 -9.46 7.50
N LEU A 89 -20.83 -8.72 6.57
CA LEU A 89 -22.28 -8.79 6.31
C LEU A 89 -22.78 -10.18 5.90
N THR A 90 -21.90 -11.03 5.37
CA THR A 90 -22.23 -12.39 4.97
C THR A 90 -21.32 -13.41 5.66
N GLU A 91 -20.76 -13.08 6.83
CA GLU A 91 -19.83 -13.96 7.55
C GLU A 91 -18.66 -14.42 6.65
N HIS A 92 -18.23 -13.55 5.73
CA HIS A 92 -17.17 -13.79 4.76
C HIS A 92 -17.45 -14.87 3.69
N THR A 93 -18.70 -15.33 3.51
CA THR A 93 -19.03 -16.37 2.51
C THR A 93 -18.57 -16.06 1.09
N ILE A 94 -18.50 -14.78 0.72
CA ILE A 94 -17.98 -14.33 -0.58
C ILE A 94 -16.55 -14.82 -0.89
N ALA A 95 -15.73 -15.09 0.14
CA ALA A 95 -14.39 -15.64 -0.05
C ALA A 95 -14.41 -17.07 -0.64
N ASN A 96 -15.50 -17.81 -0.48
CA ASN A 96 -15.67 -19.15 -1.05
C ASN A 96 -15.99 -19.11 -2.55
N GLU A 97 -16.34 -17.94 -3.09
CA GLU A 97 -16.77 -17.74 -4.48
C GLU A 97 -15.67 -17.10 -5.36
N ILE A 98 -14.53 -16.70 -4.76
CA ILE A 98 -13.48 -15.95 -5.44
C ILE A 98 -12.20 -16.79 -5.47
N GLU A 99 -11.67 -17.00 -6.68
CA GLU A 99 -10.36 -17.61 -6.88
C GLU A 99 -9.32 -16.54 -7.26
N PRO A 100 -8.13 -16.53 -6.62
CA PRO A 100 -7.06 -15.63 -7.02
C PRO A 100 -6.51 -16.03 -8.40
N PRO A 101 -6.16 -15.07 -9.27
CA PRO A 101 -5.57 -15.38 -10.57
C PRO A 101 -4.16 -15.96 -10.41
N HIS A 102 -3.71 -16.73 -11.41
CA HIS A 102 -2.33 -17.20 -11.46
C HIS A 102 -1.33 -16.03 -11.55
N GLU A 103 -0.34 -16.01 -10.65
CA GLU A 103 0.62 -14.92 -10.51
C GLU A 103 2.05 -15.36 -10.88
N ILE A 104 2.73 -14.64 -11.79
CA ILE A 104 4.16 -14.85 -12.04
C ILE A 104 4.98 -14.01 -11.06
N LEU A 105 5.60 -14.67 -10.09
CA LEU A 105 6.42 -14.04 -9.04
C LEU A 105 7.89 -13.88 -9.48
N ARG A 106 8.66 -13.04 -8.76
CA ARG A 106 10.12 -12.98 -8.90
C ARG A 106 10.75 -14.29 -8.42
N LYS A 107 11.95 -14.61 -8.93
CA LYS A 107 12.63 -15.90 -8.70
C LYS A 107 12.80 -16.21 -7.21
N GLU A 108 13.09 -15.19 -6.40
CA GLU A 108 13.25 -15.33 -4.95
C GLU A 108 11.98 -15.76 -4.20
N PHE A 109 10.80 -15.72 -4.85
CA PHE A 109 9.50 -16.14 -4.29
C PHE A 109 8.89 -17.35 -5.01
N GLN A 110 9.64 -18.04 -5.89
CA GLN A 110 9.13 -19.18 -6.67
C GLN A 110 9.44 -20.56 -6.03
N ASN A 111 10.24 -20.62 -4.97
CA ASN A 111 10.76 -21.86 -4.39
C ASN A 111 10.22 -22.18 -2.98
N ASP A 112 9.13 -21.52 -2.56
CA ASP A 112 8.43 -21.85 -1.30
C ASP A 112 7.29 -22.85 -1.55
#